data_AF-A0A542EHH0-F1
#
_entry.id   AF-A0A542EHH0-F1
#
_cell.length_a   1.000
_cell.length_b   1.000
_cell.length_c   1.000
_cell.angle_alpha   90.00
_cell.angle_beta   90.00
_cell.angle_gamma   90.00
#
_symmetry.space_group_name_H-M   'P 1'
#
loop_
_entity.id
_entity.type
_entity.pdbx_description
1 polymer ?
#
loop_
_entity_poly.entity_id
_entity_poly.type
_entity_poly.pdbx_seq_one_letter_code
_entity_poly.pdbx_strand_id
1 'polypeptide(L)'
;MQNEHRTQPAEVLNPEAGMYRITADPDLLAACERAIDATYAEHPYYAARFAERGRSFSTTDSGWLVHTSGQGVEHATEQIAWLSRVLASRGMPTVLLEHHLGLLADEVRAVPGNDDRANVLSQVAQQMTTQRTAVIDARSTARLERDFDEATAAEPDRVARIGLLIVSAVADEVRGLVNVETSLRTWVADPARFSCAWIDAVDTCSKAARAAVRTA
;
A
#
# COMPACT_ATOMS: atom_id res chain seq x y z
N MET A 1 5.65 10.91 33.25
CA MET A 1 4.97 9.62 33.05
C MET A 1 3.46 9.87 33.04
N GLN A 2 2.90 10.31 31.91
CA GLN A 2 1.46 10.54 31.66
C GLN A 2 1.29 11.12 30.24
N ASN A 3 1.46 10.31 29.20
CA ASN A 3 0.87 10.61 27.88
C ASN A 3 0.73 9.37 26.99
N GLU A 4 0.81 8.18 27.59
CA GLU A 4 0.74 6.94 26.85
C GLU A 4 -0.72 6.68 26.48
N HIS A 5 -1.03 6.85 25.19
CA HIS A 5 -2.25 6.39 24.50
C HIS A 5 -3.40 7.39 24.40
N ARG A 6 -3.11 8.69 24.18
CA ARG A 6 -4.15 9.61 23.71
C ARG A 6 -4.65 9.14 22.35
N THR A 7 -5.94 8.91 22.27
CA THR A 7 -6.62 8.43 21.06
C THR A 7 -7.89 9.26 20.82
N GLN A 8 -8.27 9.40 19.56
CA GLN A 8 -9.46 10.16 19.13
C GLN A 8 -10.23 9.38 18.06
N PRO A 9 -11.53 9.68 17.85
CA PRO A 9 -12.27 9.15 16.70
C PRO A 9 -11.66 9.64 15.38
N ALA A 10 -11.60 8.79 14.35
CA ALA A 10 -11.09 9.17 13.02
C ALA A 10 -11.92 10.29 12.37
N GLU A 11 -13.22 10.34 12.63
CA GLU A 11 -14.14 11.39 12.17
C GLU A 11 -13.72 12.82 12.55
N VAL A 12 -12.92 12.97 13.61
CA VAL A 12 -12.36 14.28 14.02
C VAL A 12 -11.39 14.83 12.97
N LEU A 13 -10.65 13.96 12.28
CA LEU A 13 -9.73 14.37 11.20
C LEU A 13 -10.36 14.27 9.81
N ASN A 14 -11.25 13.29 9.60
CA ASN A 14 -11.93 13.09 8.33
C ASN A 14 -13.40 12.73 8.59
N PRO A 15 -14.35 13.66 8.42
CA PRO A 15 -15.78 13.40 8.64
C PRO A 15 -16.37 12.27 7.77
N GLU A 16 -15.70 11.90 6.67
CA GLU A 16 -16.10 10.76 5.83
C GLU A 16 -15.51 9.41 6.31
N ALA A 17 -14.65 9.42 7.33
CA ALA A 17 -14.13 8.22 7.96
C ALA A 17 -15.15 7.61 8.95
N GLY A 18 -14.90 6.36 9.36
CA GLY A 18 -15.69 5.69 10.38
C GLY A 18 -15.35 6.11 11.81
N MET A 19 -16.06 5.58 12.81
CA MET A 19 -15.85 5.88 14.23
C MET A 19 -14.70 5.09 14.90
N TYR A 20 -13.71 4.61 14.14
CA TYR A 20 -12.58 3.87 14.71
C TYR A 20 -11.60 4.82 15.42
N ARG A 21 -10.81 4.26 16.35
CA ARG A 21 -9.84 5.00 17.16
C ARG A 21 -8.53 5.16 16.40
N ILE A 22 -8.00 6.37 16.39
CA ILE A 22 -6.67 6.72 15.88
C ILE A 22 -5.83 7.35 16.98
N THR A 23 -4.52 7.44 16.78
CA THR A 23 -3.66 8.23 17.67
C THR A 23 -4.12 9.71 17.70
N ALA A 24 -4.08 10.32 18.88
CA ALA A 24 -4.31 11.76 19.07
C ALA A 24 -3.02 12.49 19.48
N ASP A 25 -1.88 11.80 19.42
CA ASP A 25 -0.58 12.40 19.67
C ASP A 25 -0.15 13.21 18.44
N PRO A 26 0.10 14.53 18.58
CA PRO A 26 0.43 15.39 17.46
C PRO A 26 1.76 15.04 16.79
N ASP A 27 2.74 14.51 17.53
CA ASP A 27 4.05 14.16 16.96
C ASP A 27 3.93 12.89 16.10
N LEU A 28 3.11 11.93 16.55
CA LEU A 28 2.78 10.74 15.77
C LEU A 28 1.91 11.05 14.56
N LEU A 29 0.97 12.01 14.66
CA LEU A 29 0.20 12.47 13.50
C LEU A 29 1.10 13.18 12.48
N ALA A 30 2.06 13.98 12.93
CA ALA A 30 3.06 14.58 12.05
C ALA A 30 3.94 13.51 11.37
N ALA A 31 4.31 12.44 12.08
CA ALA A 31 5.00 11.29 11.50
C ALA A 31 4.17 10.57 10.43
N CYS A 32 2.85 10.41 10.66
CA CYS A 32 1.93 9.88 9.67
C CYS A 32 1.94 10.73 8.38
N GLU A 33 1.83 12.05 8.48
CA GLU A 33 1.83 12.94 7.30
C GLU A 33 3.13 12.84 6.51
N ARG A 34 4.30 12.77 7.17
CA ARG A 34 5.58 12.59 6.46
C ARG A 34 5.65 11.25 5.73
N ALA A 35 5.17 10.17 6.36
CA ALA A 35 5.10 8.86 5.71
C ALA A 35 4.12 8.85 4.53
N ILE A 36 2.98 9.55 4.63
CA ILE A 36 2.01 9.71 3.54
C ILE A 36 2.65 10.47 2.37
N ASP A 37 3.32 11.60 2.64
CA ASP A 37 3.99 12.40 1.62
C ASP A 37 5.05 11.58 0.88
N ALA A 38 5.88 10.82 1.61
CA ALA A 38 6.85 9.90 1.01
C ALA A 38 6.16 8.80 0.18
N THR A 39 5.08 8.20 0.69
CA THR A 39 4.31 7.16 -0.02
C THR A 39 3.73 7.67 -1.34
N TYR A 40 3.16 8.88 -1.34
CA TYR A 40 2.60 9.51 -2.53
C TYR A 40 3.67 9.90 -3.55
N ALA A 41 4.85 10.32 -3.07
CA ALA A 41 5.99 10.60 -3.94
C ALA A 41 6.53 9.32 -4.61
N GLU A 42 6.61 8.21 -3.88
CA GLU A 42 7.06 6.91 -4.40
C GLU A 42 6.04 6.23 -5.32
N HIS A 43 4.74 6.43 -5.07
CA HIS A 43 3.65 5.79 -5.80
C HIS A 43 2.65 6.83 -6.33
N PRO A 44 2.95 7.49 -7.47
CA PRO A 44 2.06 8.49 -8.10
C PRO A 44 0.65 7.96 -8.41
N TYR A 45 0.50 6.64 -8.48
CA TYR A 45 -0.76 5.93 -8.56
C TYR A 45 -1.82 6.41 -7.55
N TYR A 46 -1.43 6.70 -6.30
CA TYR A 46 -2.36 7.17 -5.28
C TYR A 46 -3.07 8.46 -5.70
N ALA A 47 -2.28 9.46 -6.12
CA ALA A 47 -2.79 10.74 -6.58
C ALA A 47 -3.59 10.58 -7.88
N ALA A 48 -3.08 9.80 -8.83
CA ALA A 48 -3.72 9.60 -10.12
C ALA A 48 -5.08 8.90 -10.03
N ARG A 49 -5.24 7.94 -9.12
CA ARG A 49 -6.49 7.17 -8.97
C ARG A 49 -7.46 7.78 -7.97
N PHE A 50 -6.99 8.26 -6.82
CA PHE A 50 -7.85 8.60 -5.69
C PHE A 50 -7.90 10.10 -5.36
N ALA A 51 -7.03 10.90 -5.99
CA ALA A 51 -6.95 12.36 -5.82
C ALA A 51 -6.86 12.78 -4.33
N GLU A 52 -7.27 14.02 -4.04
CA GLU A 52 -7.26 14.58 -2.67
C GLU A 52 -8.14 13.80 -1.70
N ARG A 53 -9.26 13.23 -2.18
CA ARG A 53 -10.15 12.40 -1.37
C ARG A 53 -9.40 11.18 -0.82
N GLY A 54 -8.53 10.54 -1.60
CA GLY A 54 -7.69 9.44 -1.09
C GLY A 54 -6.73 9.86 0.01
N ARG A 55 -6.23 11.11 -0.04
CA ARG A 55 -5.27 11.62 0.93
C ARG A 55 -5.91 11.79 2.32
N SER A 56 -7.16 12.24 2.41
CA SER A 56 -7.84 12.39 3.71
C SER A 56 -8.05 11.05 4.43
N PHE A 57 -8.33 9.97 3.69
CA PHE A 57 -8.39 8.61 4.24
C PHE A 57 -7.01 8.10 4.67
N SER A 58 -5.94 8.45 3.93
CA SER A 58 -4.57 8.07 4.28
C SER A 58 -4.15 8.61 5.65
N THR A 59 -4.54 9.85 6.00
CA THR A 59 -4.29 10.44 7.33
C THR A 59 -4.93 9.61 8.43
N THR A 60 -6.21 9.27 8.29
CA THR A 60 -6.92 8.48 9.30
C THR A 60 -6.46 7.03 9.37
N ASP A 61 -6.11 6.43 8.24
CA ASP A 61 -5.62 5.06 8.18
C ASP A 61 -4.23 4.96 8.83
N SER A 62 -3.33 5.91 8.55
CA SER A 62 -2.01 5.98 9.20
C SER A 62 -2.13 6.16 10.71
N GLY A 63 -3.02 7.05 11.16
CA GLY A 63 -3.28 7.24 12.59
C GLY A 63 -3.85 5.99 13.27
N TRP A 64 -4.63 5.18 12.55
CA TRP A 64 -5.13 3.89 13.02
C TRP A 64 -4.04 2.82 13.05
N LEU A 65 -3.17 2.77 12.06
CA LEU A 65 -2.02 1.86 12.02
C LEU A 65 -1.08 2.09 13.21
N VAL A 66 -0.78 3.36 13.54
CA VAL A 66 0.02 3.73 14.72
C VAL A 66 -0.68 3.39 16.03
N HIS A 67 -2.01 3.60 16.11
CA HIS A 67 -2.77 3.21 17.29
C HIS A 67 -2.72 1.70 17.52
N THR A 68 -2.98 0.93 16.45
CA THR A 68 -3.06 -0.53 16.47
C THR A 68 -1.70 -1.16 16.76
N SER A 69 -0.60 -0.59 16.26
CA SER A 69 0.75 -1.10 16.54
C SER A 69 1.13 -1.00 18.03
N GLY A 70 0.48 -0.11 18.78
CA GLY A 70 0.61 -0.03 20.23
C GLY A 70 -0.11 -1.13 21.01
N GLN A 71 -0.88 -2.00 20.35
CA GLN A 71 -1.67 -3.07 20.99
C GLN A 71 -0.99 -4.44 20.91
N GLY A 72 0.24 -4.50 20.40
CA GLY A 72 1.03 -5.72 20.25
C GLY A 72 1.01 -6.28 18.83
N VAL A 73 2.03 -7.09 18.53
CA VAL A 73 2.29 -7.56 17.16
C VAL A 73 1.18 -8.46 16.61
N GLU A 74 0.65 -9.39 17.39
CA GLU A 74 -0.38 -10.33 16.94
C GLU A 74 -1.66 -9.59 16.51
N HIS A 75 -2.13 -8.69 17.37
CA HIS A 75 -3.31 -7.88 17.08
C HIS A 75 -3.08 -6.98 15.85
N ALA A 76 -1.93 -6.31 15.79
CA ALA A 76 -1.59 -5.46 14.65
C ALA A 76 -1.53 -6.26 13.33
N THR A 77 -0.92 -7.46 13.34
CA THR A 77 -0.89 -8.34 12.16
C THR A 77 -2.30 -8.69 11.68
N GLU A 78 -3.21 -9.07 12.58
CA GLU A 78 -4.59 -9.43 12.22
C GLU A 78 -5.38 -8.24 11.64
N GLN A 79 -5.29 -7.09 12.29
CA GLN A 79 -5.97 -5.87 11.85
C GLN A 79 -5.43 -5.36 10.51
N ILE A 80 -4.10 -5.32 10.34
CA ILE A 80 -3.47 -4.90 9.10
C ILE A 80 -3.78 -5.89 7.96
N ALA A 81 -3.83 -7.19 8.24
CA ALA A 81 -4.28 -8.18 7.26
C ALA A 81 -5.75 -7.98 6.86
N TRP A 82 -6.62 -7.54 7.77
CA TRP A 82 -7.98 -7.15 7.41
C TRP A 82 -7.99 -5.90 6.52
N LEU A 83 -7.24 -4.85 6.88
CA LEU A 83 -7.14 -3.63 6.06
C LEU A 83 -6.61 -3.95 4.66
N SER A 84 -5.60 -4.80 4.54
CA SER A 84 -5.04 -5.19 3.25
C SER A 84 -6.09 -5.84 2.33
N ARG A 85 -6.98 -6.69 2.86
CA ARG A 85 -8.10 -7.27 2.10
C ARG A 85 -9.09 -6.20 1.63
N VAL A 86 -9.41 -5.24 2.49
CA VAL A 86 -10.31 -4.13 2.16
C VAL A 86 -9.71 -3.27 1.03
N LEU A 87 -8.44 -2.89 1.16
CA LEU A 87 -7.74 -2.08 0.15
C LEU A 87 -7.55 -2.84 -1.17
N ALA A 88 -7.22 -4.12 -1.11
CA ALA A 88 -7.06 -4.97 -2.29
C ALA A 88 -8.33 -5.03 -3.15
N SER A 89 -9.51 -5.10 -2.51
CA SER A 89 -10.80 -5.08 -3.23
C SER A 89 -11.05 -3.76 -4.00
N ARG A 90 -10.36 -2.67 -3.62
CA ARG A 90 -10.39 -1.35 -4.26
C ARG A 90 -9.28 -1.18 -5.30
N GLY A 91 -8.58 -2.26 -5.62
CA GLY A 91 -7.48 -2.28 -6.57
C GLY A 91 -6.22 -1.62 -6.02
N MET A 92 -5.98 -1.74 -4.71
CA MET A 92 -4.73 -1.34 -4.05
C MET A 92 -3.97 -2.60 -3.63
N PRO A 93 -3.05 -3.12 -4.47
CA PRO A 93 -2.29 -4.31 -4.14
C PRO A 93 -1.49 -4.14 -2.84
N THR A 94 -1.24 -5.23 -2.13
CA THR A 94 -0.67 -5.21 -0.77
C THR A 94 0.71 -4.56 -0.69
N VAL A 95 1.46 -4.53 -1.80
CA VAL A 95 2.75 -3.84 -1.90
C VAL A 95 2.66 -2.36 -1.53
N LEU A 96 1.52 -1.71 -1.79
CA LEU A 96 1.29 -0.31 -1.45
C LEU A 96 1.25 -0.12 0.08
N LEU A 97 0.49 -0.97 0.77
CA LEU A 97 0.43 -0.94 2.24
C LEU A 97 1.74 -1.41 2.87
N GLU A 98 2.41 -2.41 2.30
CA GLU A 98 3.74 -2.89 2.69
C GLU A 98 4.76 -1.73 2.70
N HIS A 99 4.86 -1.00 1.59
CA HIS A 99 5.77 0.16 1.47
C HIS A 99 5.40 1.25 2.48
N HIS A 100 4.12 1.58 2.58
CA HIS A 100 3.65 2.60 3.51
C HIS A 100 3.97 2.25 4.97
N LEU A 101 3.79 0.99 5.38
CA LEU A 101 4.14 0.52 6.73
C LEU A 101 5.64 0.64 7.02
N GLY A 102 6.50 0.39 6.04
CA GLY A 102 7.94 0.61 6.16
C GLY A 102 8.29 2.07 6.42
N LEU A 103 7.77 2.98 5.58
CA LEU A 103 7.96 4.42 5.73
C LEU A 103 7.40 4.94 7.06
N LEU A 104 6.20 4.48 7.43
CA LEU A 104 5.56 4.83 8.69
C LEU A 104 6.36 4.34 9.90
N ALA A 105 6.95 3.15 9.82
CA ALA A 105 7.81 2.63 10.88
C ALA A 105 9.04 3.53 11.09
N ASP A 106 9.67 4.00 10.03
CA ASP A 106 10.85 4.87 10.12
C ASP A 106 10.49 6.24 10.73
N GLU A 107 9.37 6.82 10.29
CA GLU A 107 8.88 8.10 10.82
C GLU A 107 8.42 8.01 12.28
N VAL A 108 7.77 6.91 12.66
CA VAL A 108 7.36 6.65 14.05
C VAL A 108 8.57 6.40 14.94
N ARG A 109 9.60 5.72 14.45
CA ARG A 109 10.85 5.48 15.21
C ARG A 109 11.58 6.78 15.55
N ALA A 110 11.46 7.79 14.69
CA ALA A 110 12.02 9.12 14.95
C ALA A 110 11.31 9.88 16.08
N VAL A 111 10.11 9.44 16.51
CA VAL A 111 9.38 10.02 17.65
C VAL A 111 9.82 9.35 18.95
N PRO A 112 10.39 10.09 19.93
CA PRO A 112 10.92 9.50 21.16
C PRO A 112 9.93 8.57 21.89
N GLY A 113 10.38 7.39 22.29
CA GLY A 113 9.58 6.42 23.04
C GLY A 113 8.61 5.57 22.20
N ASN A 114 8.76 5.56 20.87
CA ASN A 114 7.89 4.79 19.97
C ASN A 114 8.59 3.65 19.23
N ASP A 115 9.76 3.21 19.69
CA ASP A 115 10.52 2.10 19.09
C ASP A 115 9.68 0.83 18.98
N ASP A 116 8.91 0.47 20.01
CA ASP A 116 8.07 -0.74 19.98
C ASP A 116 6.98 -0.66 18.90
N ARG A 117 6.32 0.48 18.75
CA ARG A 117 5.32 0.71 17.70
C ARG A 117 5.95 0.62 16.32
N ALA A 118 7.09 1.27 16.13
CA ALA A 118 7.85 1.22 14.88
C ALA A 118 8.29 -0.22 14.55
N ASN A 119 8.75 -0.98 15.55
CA ASN A 119 9.16 -2.37 15.38
C ASN A 119 7.99 -3.27 14.98
N VAL A 120 6.79 -3.06 15.55
CA VAL A 120 5.58 -3.79 15.13
C VAL A 120 5.23 -3.47 13.67
N LEU A 121 5.20 -2.19 13.29
CA LEU A 121 4.91 -1.77 11.90
C LEU A 121 5.91 -2.38 10.91
N SER A 122 7.20 -2.31 11.22
CA SER A 122 8.27 -2.88 10.39
C SER A 122 8.18 -4.41 10.28
N GLN A 123 7.86 -5.11 11.38
CA GLN A 123 7.64 -6.56 11.36
C GLN A 123 6.47 -6.96 10.46
N VAL A 124 5.33 -6.24 10.56
CA VAL A 124 4.17 -6.53 9.71
C VAL A 124 4.48 -6.24 8.25
N ALA A 125 5.17 -5.14 7.94
CA ALA A 125 5.64 -4.84 6.59
C ALA A 125 6.51 -5.98 6.04
N GLN A 126 7.50 -6.44 6.80
CA GLN A 126 8.38 -7.54 6.40
C GLN A 126 7.64 -8.87 6.20
N GLN A 127 6.65 -9.16 7.04
CA GLN A 127 5.79 -10.33 6.86
C GLN A 127 5.04 -10.26 5.52
N MET A 128 4.48 -9.10 5.18
CA MET A 128 3.80 -8.88 3.89
C MET A 128 4.77 -9.00 2.71
N THR A 129 5.97 -8.41 2.79
CA THR A 129 7.03 -8.56 1.78
C THR A 129 7.38 -10.02 1.56
N THR A 130 7.65 -10.76 2.64
CA THR A 130 8.06 -12.17 2.59
C THR A 130 6.97 -13.01 1.93
N GLN A 131 5.73 -12.77 2.34
CA GLN A 131 4.56 -13.41 1.80
C GLN A 131 4.38 -13.16 0.29
N ARG A 132 4.49 -11.91 -0.17
CA ARG A 132 4.37 -11.55 -1.59
C ARG A 132 5.51 -12.13 -2.42
N THR A 133 6.74 -12.00 -1.93
CA THR A 133 7.95 -12.47 -2.63
C THR A 133 8.12 -13.99 -2.64
N ALA A 134 7.42 -14.71 -1.77
CA ALA A 134 7.30 -16.16 -1.84
C ALA A 134 6.55 -16.63 -3.10
N VAL A 135 5.64 -15.82 -3.64
CA VAL A 135 4.87 -16.13 -4.86
C VAL A 135 5.62 -15.77 -6.12
N ILE A 136 6.07 -14.51 -6.21
CA ILE A 136 6.88 -13.99 -7.33
C ILE A 136 8.06 -13.27 -6.69
N ASP A 137 9.29 -13.76 -6.91
CA ASP A 137 10.42 -13.16 -6.23
C ASP A 137 10.77 -11.75 -6.67
N ALA A 138 11.55 -11.09 -5.82
CA ALA A 138 12.03 -9.74 -6.05
C ALA A 138 12.76 -9.59 -7.39
N ARG A 139 13.52 -10.60 -7.86
CA ARG A 139 14.23 -10.51 -9.14
C ARG A 139 13.25 -10.54 -10.31
N SER A 140 12.28 -11.46 -10.29
CA SER A 140 11.24 -11.56 -11.30
C SER A 140 10.34 -10.33 -11.29
N THR A 141 9.96 -9.84 -10.11
CA THR A 141 9.18 -8.61 -9.94
C THR A 141 9.90 -7.40 -10.54
N ALA A 142 11.17 -7.18 -10.15
CA ALA A 142 11.94 -6.06 -10.65
C ALA A 142 12.20 -6.15 -12.17
N ARG A 143 12.33 -7.36 -12.72
CA ARG A 143 12.41 -7.55 -14.17
C ARG A 143 11.10 -7.14 -14.85
N LEU A 144 9.98 -7.69 -14.41
CA LEU A 144 8.67 -7.41 -15.02
C LEU A 144 8.24 -5.94 -14.90
N GLU A 145 8.62 -5.28 -13.80
CA GLU A 145 8.43 -3.83 -13.65
C GLU A 145 9.24 -3.06 -14.69
N ARG A 146 10.54 -3.36 -14.85
CA ARG A 146 11.37 -2.73 -15.88
C ARG A 146 10.86 -2.99 -17.29
N ASP A 147 10.48 -4.23 -17.60
CA ASP A 147 9.94 -4.60 -18.91
C ASP A 147 8.67 -3.78 -19.22
N PHE A 148 7.81 -3.53 -18.22
CA PHE A 148 6.64 -2.66 -18.36
C PHE A 148 7.02 -1.19 -18.58
N ASP A 149 7.97 -0.66 -17.79
CA ASP A 149 8.44 0.72 -17.92
C ASP A 149 9.09 0.96 -19.29
N GLU A 150 9.84 0.00 -19.82
CA GLU A 150 10.44 0.04 -21.16
C GLU A 150 9.37 0.02 -22.26
N ALA A 151 8.37 -0.87 -22.14
CA ALA A 151 7.27 -0.98 -23.09
C ALA A 151 6.38 0.28 -23.15
N THR A 152 6.31 1.03 -22.05
CA THR A 152 5.47 2.24 -21.91
C THR A 152 6.28 3.54 -21.92
N ALA A 153 7.58 3.49 -22.24
CA ALA A 153 8.48 4.62 -22.13
C ALA A 153 8.04 5.85 -22.96
N ALA A 154 7.38 5.61 -24.10
CA ALA A 154 6.87 6.64 -25.01
C ALA A 154 5.46 7.15 -24.67
N GLU A 155 4.78 6.57 -23.67
CA GLU A 155 3.42 6.93 -23.32
C GLU A 155 3.39 8.28 -22.57
N PRO A 156 2.60 9.26 -23.05
CA PRO A 156 2.58 10.61 -22.47
C PRO A 156 1.97 10.64 -21.07
N ASP A 157 0.95 9.81 -20.83
CA ASP A 157 0.20 9.75 -19.58
C ASP A 157 0.71 8.64 -18.64
N ARG A 158 1.98 8.25 -18.81
CA ARG A 158 2.58 7.16 -18.02
C ARG A 158 2.54 7.47 -16.54
N VAL A 159 2.14 6.47 -15.75
CA VAL A 159 2.21 6.50 -14.29
C VAL A 159 3.32 5.56 -13.87
N ALA A 160 4.25 6.06 -13.06
CA ALA A 160 5.39 5.25 -12.61
C ALA A 160 4.91 4.06 -11.75
N ARG A 161 5.71 2.99 -11.74
CA ARG A 161 5.55 1.81 -10.85
C ARG A 161 4.29 0.97 -11.12
N ILE A 162 3.57 1.20 -12.22
CA ILE A 162 2.36 0.41 -12.54
C ILE A 162 2.71 -1.07 -12.78
N GLY A 163 3.85 -1.37 -13.39
CA GLY A 163 4.35 -2.75 -13.51
C GLY A 163 4.46 -3.46 -12.15
N LEU A 164 5.00 -2.78 -11.12
CA LEU A 164 5.05 -3.32 -9.76
C LEU A 164 3.66 -3.62 -9.20
N LEU A 165 2.68 -2.73 -9.44
CA LEU A 165 1.31 -2.92 -8.95
C LEU A 165 0.63 -4.12 -9.63
N ILE A 166 0.81 -4.27 -10.94
CA ILE A 166 0.25 -5.41 -11.70
C ILE A 166 0.84 -6.73 -11.19
N VAL A 167 2.16 -6.82 -11.08
CA VAL A 167 2.84 -8.02 -10.58
C VAL A 167 2.39 -8.34 -9.15
N SER A 168 2.28 -7.33 -8.30
CA SER A 168 1.86 -7.50 -6.91
C SER A 168 0.39 -7.92 -6.80
N ALA A 169 -0.49 -7.39 -7.66
CA ALA A 169 -1.89 -7.79 -7.70
C ALA A 169 -2.05 -9.27 -8.08
N VAL A 170 -1.24 -9.76 -9.03
CA VAL A 170 -1.21 -11.18 -9.39
C VAL A 170 -0.71 -12.02 -8.21
N ALA A 171 0.37 -11.59 -7.54
CA ALA A 171 0.88 -12.30 -6.36
C ALA A 171 -0.16 -12.36 -5.23
N ASP A 172 -0.91 -11.27 -5.03
CA ASP A 172 -1.99 -11.17 -4.06
C ASP A 172 -3.14 -12.15 -4.37
N GLU A 173 -3.57 -12.23 -5.62
CA GLU A 173 -4.64 -13.16 -6.02
C GLU A 173 -4.23 -14.62 -5.85
N VAL A 174 -2.98 -14.96 -6.19
CA VAL A 174 -2.45 -16.33 -5.97
C VAL A 174 -2.41 -16.69 -4.48
N ARG A 175 -2.22 -15.70 -3.60
CA ARG A 175 -2.29 -15.84 -2.14
C ARG A 175 -3.71 -15.91 -1.58
N GLY A 176 -4.73 -15.80 -2.43
CA GLY A 176 -6.14 -15.90 -2.03
C GLY A 176 -6.81 -14.56 -1.71
N LEU A 177 -6.18 -13.42 -2.01
CA LEU A 177 -6.91 -12.15 -2.07
C LEU A 177 -7.82 -12.15 -3.30
N VAL A 178 -8.96 -11.49 -3.22
CA VAL A 178 -10.01 -11.59 -4.24
C VAL A 178 -10.14 -10.29 -5.00
N ASN A 179 -10.25 -10.39 -6.33
CA ASN A 179 -10.49 -9.28 -7.27
C ASN A 179 -9.43 -8.16 -7.26
N VAL A 180 -8.20 -8.42 -6.78
CA VAL A 180 -7.17 -7.38 -6.67
C VAL A 180 -6.75 -6.87 -8.03
N GLU A 181 -6.43 -7.80 -8.94
CA GLU A 181 -6.00 -7.45 -10.30
C GLU A 181 -7.20 -6.90 -11.08
N THR A 182 -8.37 -7.53 -10.96
CA THR A 182 -9.57 -7.06 -11.65
C THR A 182 -9.92 -5.62 -11.25
N SER A 183 -9.92 -5.30 -9.95
CA SER A 183 -10.17 -3.94 -9.45
C SER A 183 -9.05 -2.95 -9.77
N LEU A 184 -7.80 -3.40 -9.92
CA LEU A 184 -6.71 -2.55 -10.40
C LEU A 184 -6.95 -2.18 -11.88
N ARG A 185 -7.30 -3.18 -12.70
CA ARG A 185 -7.51 -3.08 -14.14
C ARG A 185 -8.67 -2.18 -14.55
N THR A 186 -9.69 -2.03 -13.71
CA THR A 186 -10.77 -1.05 -13.98
C THR A 186 -10.25 0.39 -14.10
N TRP A 187 -9.03 0.67 -13.61
CA TRP A 187 -8.39 1.96 -13.74
C TRP A 187 -7.18 1.92 -14.67
N VAL A 188 -6.22 1.00 -14.46
CA VAL A 188 -4.96 0.98 -15.26
C VAL A 188 -5.16 0.55 -16.71
N ALA A 189 -6.32 -0.03 -17.04
CA ALA A 189 -6.66 -0.47 -18.40
C ALA A 189 -7.96 0.20 -18.92
N ASP A 190 -8.30 1.38 -18.41
CA ASP A 190 -9.44 2.17 -18.87
C ASP A 190 -9.13 2.84 -20.23
N PRO A 191 -9.82 2.49 -21.32
CA PRO A 191 -9.58 3.06 -22.65
C PRO A 191 -9.93 4.54 -22.76
N ALA A 192 -10.66 5.11 -21.79
CA ALA A 192 -10.88 6.56 -21.71
C ALA A 192 -9.66 7.30 -21.13
N ARG A 193 -8.69 6.59 -20.55
CA ARG A 193 -7.51 7.15 -19.87
C ARG A 193 -6.20 6.82 -20.55
N PHE A 194 -6.09 5.61 -21.09
CA PHE A 194 -4.85 5.08 -21.60
C PHE A 194 -4.97 4.63 -23.05
N SER A 195 -3.86 4.71 -23.78
CA SER A 195 -3.77 4.26 -25.17
C SER A 195 -3.91 2.73 -25.27
N CYS A 196 -4.20 2.23 -26.47
CA CYS A 196 -4.18 0.79 -26.72
C CYS A 196 -2.81 0.17 -26.42
N ALA A 197 -1.71 0.85 -26.73
CA ALA A 197 -0.36 0.35 -26.48
C ALA A 197 -0.07 0.19 -24.98
N TRP A 198 -0.51 1.14 -24.15
CA TRP A 198 -0.45 1.00 -22.70
C TRP A 198 -1.28 -0.18 -22.20
N ILE A 199 -2.53 -0.33 -22.68
CA ILE A 199 -3.42 -1.43 -22.28
C ILE A 199 -2.83 -2.79 -22.67
N ASP A 200 -2.25 -2.90 -23.86
CA ASP A 200 -1.55 -4.10 -24.32
C ASP A 200 -0.33 -4.43 -23.42
N ALA A 201 0.39 -3.41 -22.94
CA ALA A 201 1.48 -3.58 -21.99
C ALA A 201 0.98 -4.05 -20.61
N VAL A 202 -0.17 -3.56 -20.14
CA VAL A 202 -0.82 -4.04 -18.90
C VAL A 202 -1.17 -5.53 -19.02
N ASP A 203 -1.75 -5.93 -20.15
CA ASP A 203 -2.09 -7.33 -20.44
C ASP A 203 -0.87 -8.23 -20.52
N THR A 204 0.18 -7.75 -21.18
CA THR A 204 1.43 -8.47 -21.33
C THR A 204 2.11 -8.66 -19.97
N CYS A 205 2.18 -7.61 -19.16
CA CYS A 205 2.76 -7.67 -17.81
C CYS A 205 1.99 -8.62 -16.89
N SER A 206 0.65 -8.56 -16.90
CA SER A 206 -0.19 -9.48 -16.12
C SER A 206 0.03 -10.95 -16.51
N LYS A 207 0.01 -11.26 -17.81
CA LYS A 207 0.28 -12.62 -18.33
C LYS A 207 1.67 -13.11 -17.92
N ALA A 208 2.67 -12.23 -18.04
CA ALA A 208 4.05 -12.55 -17.65
C ALA A 208 4.20 -12.75 -16.13
N ALA A 209 3.51 -11.97 -15.30
CA ALA A 209 3.48 -12.14 -13.86
C ALA A 209 2.86 -13.50 -13.47
N ARG A 210 1.75 -13.89 -14.11
CA ARG A 210 1.12 -15.20 -13.90
C ARG A 210 2.04 -16.36 -14.30
N ALA A 211 2.82 -16.20 -15.37
CA ALA A 211 3.82 -17.19 -15.78
C ALA A 211 5.05 -17.23 -14.85
N ALA A 212 5.32 -16.16 -14.09
CA ALA A 212 6.43 -16.07 -13.15
C ALA A 212 6.11 -16.58 -11.73
N VAL A 213 4.86 -17.02 -11.49
CA VAL A 213 4.45 -17.62 -10.22
C VAL A 213 5.28 -18.86 -9.95
N ARG A 214 5.90 -18.90 -8.76
CA ARG A 214 6.68 -20.04 -8.29
C ARG A 214 5.75 -21.23 -8.11
N THR A 215 6.08 -22.34 -8.77
CA THR A 215 5.43 -23.62 -8.50
C THR A 215 6.00 -24.18 -7.19
N ALA A 216 5.10 -24.58 -6.30
CA ALA A 216 5.44 -25.21 -5.02
C ALA A 216 6.04 -26.60 -5.22
#